data_AF-A0AAV4H0S0-F1
#
_entry.id   AF-A0AAV4H0S0-F1
#
_cell.length_a   1.000
_cell.length_b   1.000
_cell.length_c   1.000
_cell.angle_alpha   90.00
_cell.angle_beta   90.00
_cell.angle_gamma   90.00
#
_symmetry.space_group_name_H-M   'P 1'
#
loop_
_entity.id
_entity.type
_entity.pdbx_description
1 polymer ?
#
loop_
_entity_poly.entity_id
_entity_poly.type
_entity_poly.pdbx_seq_one_letter_code
_entity_poly.pdbx_strand_id
1 'polypeptide(L)'
;MIDQHFPKTNKLHKIFNRNTVKVSYSCTHNVNQTIRNHNKKLLQQHRNEKAPTETTCNCRQIENCQLKGHCLTKCIVYKATVTETKTNRKHNYVGLTENTFKTRYNHHKSSFKLEHEKASTSLSEHIWALKDKNIDYKIEWQIGLLKKTRPYMPGEKTCPLCLEKKTCYTKKRGSLNVRKEIFSHCAHRRKFWLSNAPQPATLVNTDQPANTDQSAI
;
A
#
# COMPACT_ATOMS: atom_id res chain seq x y z
N MET A 1 -47.47 2.55 16.39
CA MET A 1 -46.19 2.56 17.13
C MET A 1 -46.23 3.35 18.44
N ILE A 2 -46.37 4.69 18.44
CA ILE A 2 -46.26 5.47 19.71
C ILE A 2 -47.40 5.13 20.68
N ASP A 3 -48.65 5.18 20.25
CA ASP A 3 -49.79 4.90 21.14
C ASP A 3 -49.88 3.41 21.57
N GLN A 4 -49.24 2.53 20.81
CA GLN A 4 -49.16 1.09 21.13
C GLN A 4 -48.14 0.80 22.23
N HIS A 5 -46.99 1.49 22.23
CA HIS A 5 -45.91 1.25 23.20
C HIS A 5 -45.97 2.22 24.40
N PHE A 6 -46.57 3.39 24.20
CA PHE A 6 -46.77 4.42 25.22
C PHE A 6 -48.25 4.77 25.33
N PRO A 7 -49.12 3.85 25.83
CA PRO A 7 -50.50 4.18 26.16
C PRO A 7 -50.57 5.13 27.36
N LYS A 8 -51.72 5.78 27.60
CA LYS A 8 -51.90 6.77 28.69
C LYS A 8 -51.57 6.22 30.09
N THR A 9 -51.67 4.91 30.27
CA THR A 9 -51.33 4.20 31.52
C THR A 9 -49.81 4.06 31.73
N ASN A 10 -49.01 4.21 30.69
CA ASN A 10 -47.56 4.11 30.77
C ASN A 10 -47.00 5.36 31.45
N LYS A 11 -46.13 5.16 32.46
CA LYS A 11 -45.45 6.24 33.20
C LYS A 11 -44.72 7.24 32.29
N LEU A 12 -44.26 6.79 31.11
CA LEU A 12 -43.52 7.62 30.16
C LEU A 12 -44.40 8.36 29.15
N HIS A 13 -45.73 8.16 29.15
CA HIS A 13 -46.65 8.79 28.19
C HIS A 13 -46.65 10.32 28.27
N LYS A 14 -46.43 10.91 29.45
CA LYS A 14 -46.31 12.37 29.60
C LYS A 14 -45.14 12.94 28.80
N ILE A 15 -44.09 12.15 28.60
CA ILE A 15 -42.86 12.53 27.89
C ILE A 15 -42.93 12.10 26.42
N PHE A 16 -43.38 10.88 26.13
CA PHE A 16 -43.49 10.32 24.79
C PHE A 16 -44.96 10.16 24.39
N ASN A 17 -45.52 11.20 23.77
CA ASN A 17 -46.85 11.21 23.17
C ASN A 17 -46.81 11.90 21.80
N ARG A 18 -47.92 11.88 21.06
CA ARG A 18 -48.00 12.48 19.72
C ARG A 18 -47.72 13.99 19.68
N ASN A 19 -47.95 14.70 20.79
CA ASN A 19 -47.73 16.15 20.85
C ASN A 19 -46.25 16.47 21.14
N THR A 20 -45.54 15.58 21.83
CA THR A 20 -44.14 15.79 22.22
C THR A 20 -43.14 15.15 21.26
N VAL A 21 -43.47 14.01 20.66
CA VAL A 21 -42.59 13.29 19.74
C VAL A 21 -42.81 13.79 18.31
N LYS A 22 -41.91 14.67 17.86
CA LYS A 22 -41.85 15.10 16.46
C LYS A 22 -41.00 14.11 15.68
N VAL A 23 -41.59 13.45 14.69
CA VAL A 23 -40.87 12.56 13.77
C VAL A 23 -40.73 13.28 12.43
N SER A 24 -39.52 13.68 12.09
CA SER A 24 -39.16 14.09 10.73
C SER A 24 -38.47 12.91 10.05
N TYR A 25 -38.99 12.47 8.91
CA TYR A 25 -38.28 11.54 8.04
C TYR A 25 -37.70 12.30 6.86
N SER A 26 -36.45 12.01 6.51
CA SER A 26 -35.86 12.54 5.28
C SER A 26 -36.29 11.67 4.11
N CYS A 27 -36.92 12.25 3.09
CA CYS A 27 -37.20 11.56 1.82
C CYS A 27 -35.94 11.40 0.95
N THR A 28 -34.82 12.03 1.33
CA THR A 28 -33.58 11.92 0.57
C THR A 28 -32.88 10.60 0.86
N HIS A 29 -32.42 9.95 -0.21
CA HIS A 29 -31.57 8.79 -0.08
C HIS A 29 -30.30 9.16 0.69
N ASN A 30 -29.76 8.22 1.46
CA ASN A 30 -28.51 8.42 2.17
C ASN A 30 -27.38 8.66 1.15
N VAL A 31 -27.03 9.93 0.94
CA VAL A 31 -26.05 10.36 -0.07
C VAL A 31 -24.69 9.67 0.14
N ASN A 32 -24.29 9.49 1.40
CA ASN A 32 -23.07 8.76 1.75
C ASN A 32 -23.15 7.29 1.29
N GLN A 33 -24.31 6.64 1.43
CA GLN A 33 -24.52 5.29 0.93
C GLN A 33 -24.46 5.23 -0.61
N THR A 34 -25.08 6.19 -1.30
CA THR A 34 -25.03 6.29 -2.76
C THR A 34 -23.59 6.42 -3.26
N ILE A 35 -22.82 7.34 -2.68
CA ILE A 35 -21.40 7.56 -3.01
C ILE A 35 -20.59 6.29 -2.72
N ARG A 36 -20.77 5.66 -1.56
CA ARG A 36 -20.06 4.43 -1.19
C ARG A 36 -20.35 3.29 -2.16
N ASN A 37 -21.60 3.10 -2.54
CA ASN A 37 -22.00 2.05 -3.48
C ASN A 37 -21.39 2.27 -4.86
N HIS A 38 -21.43 3.52 -5.35
CA HIS A 38 -20.81 3.90 -6.62
C HIS A 38 -19.30 3.64 -6.60
N ASN A 39 -18.59 4.14 -5.58
CA ASN A 39 -17.15 3.96 -5.43
C ASN A 39 -16.76 2.48 -5.32
N LYS A 40 -17.55 1.69 -4.57
CA LYS A 40 -17.33 0.24 -4.45
C LYS A 40 -17.42 -0.45 -5.81
N LYS A 41 -18.36 -0.05 -6.67
CA LYS A 41 -18.53 -0.60 -8.02
C LYS A 41 -17.32 -0.26 -8.90
N LEU A 42 -16.89 1.00 -8.94
CA LEU A 42 -15.70 1.43 -9.70
C LEU A 42 -14.44 0.68 -9.24
N LEU A 43 -14.23 0.57 -7.93
CA LEU A 43 -13.10 -0.18 -7.36
C LEU A 43 -13.18 -1.68 -7.64
N GLN A 44 -14.36 -2.25 -7.91
CA GLN A 44 -14.50 -3.65 -8.31
C GLN A 44 -14.18 -3.87 -9.78
N GLN A 45 -14.55 -2.94 -10.65
CA GLN A 45 -14.21 -3.01 -12.07
C GLN A 45 -12.70 -3.00 -12.28
N HIS A 46 -11.98 -2.07 -11.63
CA HIS A 46 -10.52 -2.03 -11.65
C HIS A 46 -9.85 -3.29 -11.05
N ARG A 47 -10.53 -4.02 -10.16
CA ARG A 47 -9.99 -5.30 -9.63
C ARG A 47 -10.07 -6.44 -10.65
N ASN A 48 -11.07 -6.39 -11.53
CA ASN A 48 -11.36 -7.46 -12.48
C ASN A 48 -10.64 -7.28 -13.82
N GLU A 49 -10.02 -6.12 -14.06
CA GLU A 49 -9.08 -5.92 -15.15
C GLU A 49 -7.91 -6.91 -14.98
N LYS A 50 -7.85 -7.90 -15.89
CA LYS A 50 -6.95 -9.05 -15.81
C LYS A 50 -5.51 -8.59 -15.60
N ALA A 51 -4.87 -9.11 -14.55
CA ALA A 51 -3.42 -9.00 -14.40
C ALA A 51 -2.77 -9.63 -15.64
N PRO A 52 -1.87 -8.91 -16.34
CA PRO A 52 -1.13 -9.50 -17.46
C PRO A 52 -0.39 -10.75 -16.99
N THR A 53 -0.23 -11.73 -17.89
CA THR A 53 0.60 -12.93 -17.66
C THR A 53 2.01 -12.49 -17.28
N GLU A 54 2.30 -12.44 -15.98
CA GLU A 54 3.56 -11.90 -15.46
C GLU A 54 4.68 -12.90 -15.73
N THR A 55 5.63 -12.52 -16.59
CA THR A 55 6.93 -13.19 -16.67
C THR A 55 7.57 -13.16 -15.28
N THR A 56 8.07 -14.30 -14.82
CA THR A 56 8.59 -14.47 -13.45
C THR A 56 10.00 -13.90 -13.28
N CYS A 57 10.77 -13.89 -14.37
CA CYS A 57 12.15 -13.43 -14.44
C CYS A 57 12.49 -12.88 -15.82
N ASN A 58 13.37 -11.89 -15.87
CA ASN A 58 14.01 -11.40 -17.10
C ASN A 58 15.54 -11.27 -16.94
N CYS A 59 16.15 -12.10 -16.08
CA CYS A 59 17.61 -12.15 -15.95
C CYS A 59 18.21 -12.93 -17.14
N ARG A 60 19.36 -12.48 -17.65
CA ARG A 60 20.11 -13.20 -18.70
C ARG A 60 20.53 -14.60 -18.26
N GLN A 61 20.93 -14.73 -17.00
CA GLN A 61 21.25 -15.99 -16.34
C GLN A 61 20.31 -16.19 -15.15
N ILE A 62 19.50 -17.25 -15.20
CA ILE A 62 18.50 -17.54 -14.16
C ILE A 62 19.17 -18.06 -12.88
N GLU A 63 20.28 -18.78 -13.01
CA GLU A 63 21.09 -19.30 -11.89
C GLU A 63 21.64 -18.20 -10.98
N ASN A 64 22.04 -17.07 -11.57
CA ASN A 64 22.52 -15.89 -10.85
C ASN A 64 21.39 -15.00 -10.30
N CYS A 65 20.13 -15.38 -10.52
CA CYS A 65 19.01 -14.69 -9.92
C CYS A 65 18.99 -14.95 -8.42
N GLN A 66 19.07 -13.88 -7.63
CA GLN A 66 19.04 -13.95 -6.17
C GLN A 66 17.74 -14.59 -5.65
N LEU A 67 16.71 -14.64 -6.51
CA LEU A 67 15.41 -15.26 -6.26
C LEU A 67 15.11 -16.48 -7.14
N LYS A 68 16.13 -17.16 -7.68
CA LYS A 68 15.96 -18.41 -8.44
C LYS A 68 14.88 -18.34 -9.54
N GLY A 69 14.82 -17.23 -10.27
CA GLY A 69 13.82 -17.04 -11.34
C GLY A 69 12.51 -16.36 -10.93
N HIS A 70 12.43 -15.74 -9.74
CA HIS A 70 11.24 -14.99 -9.30
C HIS A 70 11.53 -13.50 -9.00
N CYS A 71 12.48 -12.89 -9.71
CA CYS A 71 12.87 -11.50 -9.43
C CYS A 71 11.82 -10.45 -9.82
N LEU A 72 10.88 -10.78 -10.71
CA LEU A 72 9.84 -9.86 -11.17
C LEU A 72 8.58 -9.89 -10.29
N THR A 73 8.55 -10.69 -9.22
CA THR A 73 7.40 -10.74 -8.33
C THR A 73 7.20 -9.39 -7.61
N LYS A 74 5.97 -8.87 -7.70
CA LYS A 74 5.51 -7.63 -7.05
C LYS A 74 4.80 -7.93 -5.73
N CYS A 75 4.67 -6.90 -4.89
CA CYS A 75 3.90 -6.95 -3.64
C CYS A 75 4.36 -8.07 -2.68
N ILE A 76 5.67 -8.12 -2.42
CA ILE A 76 6.28 -9.16 -1.58
C ILE A 76 6.94 -8.59 -0.32
N VAL A 77 6.95 -9.42 0.72
CA VAL A 77 7.79 -9.26 1.90
C VAL A 77 8.96 -10.24 1.75
N TYR A 78 10.18 -9.76 1.99
CA TYR A 78 11.40 -10.55 1.81
C TYR A 78 12.30 -10.44 3.03
N LYS A 79 13.22 -11.39 3.16
CA LYS A 79 14.21 -11.43 4.22
C LYS A 79 15.61 -11.34 3.61
N ALA A 80 16.48 -10.54 4.21
CA ALA A 80 17.91 -10.58 3.98
C ALA A 80 18.60 -11.10 5.25
N THR A 81 19.50 -12.06 5.10
CA THR A 81 20.35 -12.54 6.20
C THR A 81 21.77 -12.08 5.89
N VAL A 82 22.33 -11.26 6.78
CA VAL A 82 23.72 -10.80 6.70
C VAL A 82 24.54 -11.67 7.65
N THR A 83 25.58 -12.31 7.14
CA THR A 83 26.51 -13.11 7.92
C THR A 83 27.86 -12.40 7.95
N GLU A 84 28.34 -12.08 9.14
CA GLU A 84 29.69 -11.52 9.35
C GLU A 84 30.75 -12.64 9.26
N THR A 85 31.80 -12.45 8.45
CA THR A 85 32.82 -13.50 8.24
C THR A 85 33.65 -13.76 9.50
N LYS A 86 34.01 -12.70 10.25
CA LYS A 86 34.89 -12.80 11.43
C LYS A 86 34.26 -13.50 12.64
N THR A 87 32.96 -13.26 12.86
CA THR A 87 32.25 -13.71 14.07
C THR A 87 31.19 -14.79 13.78
N ASN A 88 30.90 -15.03 12.49
CA ASN A 88 29.80 -15.87 12.00
C ASN A 88 28.42 -15.49 12.59
N ARG A 89 28.28 -14.24 13.07
CA ARG A 89 27.00 -13.72 13.56
C ARG A 89 26.06 -13.46 12.40
N LYS A 90 24.79 -13.82 12.60
CA LYS A 90 23.73 -13.68 11.60
C LYS A 90 22.74 -12.61 12.00
N HIS A 91 22.60 -11.61 11.15
CA HIS A 91 21.67 -10.50 11.31
C HIS A 91 20.53 -10.63 10.30
N ASN A 92 19.29 -10.48 10.77
CA ASN A 92 18.11 -10.64 9.93
C ASN A 92 17.46 -9.28 9.61
N TYR A 93 17.27 -8.98 8.34
CA TYR A 93 16.49 -7.84 7.89
C TYR A 93 15.22 -8.30 7.18
N VAL A 94 14.11 -7.62 7.45
CA VAL A 94 12.83 -7.83 6.77
C VAL A 94 12.47 -6.57 6.00
N GLY A 95 12.37 -6.70 4.68
CA GLY A 95 11.94 -5.63 3.78
C GLY A 95 10.59 -5.94 3.14
N LEU A 96 9.94 -4.90 2.62
CA LEU A 96 8.77 -5.03 1.75
C LEU A 96 9.01 -4.28 0.44
N THR A 97 8.28 -4.66 -0.60
CA THR A 97 8.23 -3.91 -1.86
C THR A 97 6.87 -4.11 -2.54
N GLU A 98 6.25 -3.00 -2.96
CA GLU A 98 5.09 -3.04 -3.86
C GLU A 98 5.54 -3.31 -5.30
N ASN A 99 6.65 -2.67 -5.71
CA ASN A 99 7.34 -2.91 -6.99
C ASN A 99 7.95 -4.31 -7.07
N THR A 100 8.56 -4.63 -8.20
CA THR A 100 9.30 -5.90 -8.37
C THR A 100 10.47 -6.00 -7.39
N PHE A 101 10.78 -7.23 -6.97
CA PHE A 101 11.97 -7.46 -6.16
C PHE A 101 13.25 -7.00 -6.85
N LYS A 102 13.36 -7.20 -8.17
CA LYS A 102 14.52 -6.76 -8.97
C LYS A 102 14.79 -5.27 -8.78
N THR A 103 13.76 -4.43 -8.87
CA THR A 103 13.88 -2.98 -8.62
C THR A 103 14.36 -2.73 -7.19
N ARG A 104 13.73 -3.36 -6.19
CA ARG A 104 14.13 -3.16 -4.79
C ARG A 104 15.56 -3.62 -4.49
N TYR A 105 16.00 -4.73 -5.11
CA TYR A 105 17.34 -5.26 -5.00
C TYR A 105 18.37 -4.31 -5.61
N ASN A 106 18.07 -3.72 -6.76
CA ASN A 106 18.92 -2.71 -7.38
C ASN A 106 19.06 -1.47 -6.48
N HIS A 107 17.97 -1.01 -5.86
CA HIS A 107 18.04 0.08 -4.88
C HIS A 107 18.95 -0.28 -3.69
N HIS A 108 18.83 -1.51 -3.14
CA HIS A 108 19.75 -1.97 -2.09
C HIS A 108 21.22 -1.95 -2.55
N LYS A 109 21.51 -2.43 -3.76
CA LYS A 109 22.87 -2.35 -4.33
C LYS A 109 23.37 -0.92 -4.44
N SER A 110 22.54 0.01 -4.88
CA SER A 110 22.89 1.42 -4.96
C SER A 110 23.16 1.99 -3.57
N SER A 111 22.30 1.72 -2.59
CA SER A 111 22.46 2.21 -1.23
C SER A 111 23.66 1.62 -0.49
N PHE A 112 24.16 0.45 -0.91
CA PHE A 112 25.41 -0.10 -0.37
C PHE A 112 26.66 0.52 -1.01
N LYS A 113 26.52 1.23 -2.13
CA LYS A 113 27.64 1.86 -2.86
C LYS A 113 27.69 3.37 -2.65
N LEU A 114 26.54 4.04 -2.71
CA LEU A 114 26.41 5.48 -2.62
C LEU A 114 26.31 5.92 -1.17
N GLU A 115 27.23 6.78 -0.74
CA GLU A 115 27.32 7.18 0.66
C GLU A 115 26.10 8.00 1.12
N HIS A 116 25.57 8.89 0.29
CA HIS A 116 24.39 9.70 0.64
C HIS A 116 23.12 8.84 0.86
N GLU A 117 23.10 7.60 0.36
CA GLU A 117 22.00 6.65 0.57
C GLU A 117 22.25 5.68 1.75
N LYS A 118 23.33 5.85 2.52
CA LYS A 118 23.67 4.91 3.61
C LYS A 118 22.56 4.74 4.64
N ALA A 119 21.81 5.80 4.92
CA ALA A 119 20.69 5.82 5.87
C ALA A 119 19.32 5.51 5.24
N SER A 120 19.27 5.01 3.99
CA SER A 120 17.98 4.74 3.32
C SER A 120 17.19 3.60 3.98
N THR A 121 17.89 2.64 4.59
CA THR A 121 17.30 1.51 5.31
C THR A 121 18.17 1.06 6.48
N SER A 122 17.60 0.41 7.49
CA SER A 122 18.40 -0.19 8.57
C SER A 122 19.38 -1.27 8.07
N LEU A 123 19.12 -1.86 6.90
CA LEU A 123 20.06 -2.81 6.27
C LEU A 123 21.29 -2.09 5.72
N SER A 124 21.10 -0.97 5.02
CA SER A 124 22.21 -0.19 4.47
C SER A 124 23.05 0.41 5.59
N GLU A 125 22.42 0.96 6.65
CA GLU A 125 23.13 1.48 7.82
C GLU A 125 24.04 0.43 8.45
N HIS A 126 23.53 -0.79 8.63
CA HIS A 126 24.32 -1.89 9.19
C HIS A 126 25.48 -2.30 8.28
N ILE A 127 25.27 -2.35 6.96
CA ILE A 127 26.32 -2.69 6.00
C ILE A 127 27.43 -1.63 5.98
N TRP A 128 27.08 -0.35 6.02
CA TRP A 128 28.07 0.72 6.11
C TRP A 128 28.86 0.64 7.42
N ALA A 129 28.19 0.37 8.55
CA ALA A 129 28.89 0.14 9.82
C ALA A 129 29.85 -1.06 9.81
N LEU A 130 29.58 -2.10 9.00
CA LEU A 130 30.50 -3.22 8.80
C LEU A 130 31.70 -2.83 7.93
N LYS A 131 31.47 -2.00 6.90
CA LYS A 131 32.53 -1.46 6.04
C LYS A 131 33.48 -0.55 6.82
N ASP A 132 32.94 0.34 7.64
CA ASP A 132 33.73 1.25 8.48
C ASP A 132 34.63 0.47 9.46
N LYS A 133 34.19 -0.70 9.91
CA LYS A 133 34.96 -1.62 10.77
C LYS A 133 35.86 -2.59 10.01
N ASN A 134 35.88 -2.52 8.68
CA ASN A 134 36.61 -3.44 7.81
C ASN A 134 36.30 -4.92 8.12
N ILE A 135 35.01 -5.26 8.17
CA ILE A 135 34.50 -6.61 8.39
C ILE A 135 33.82 -7.11 7.11
N ASP A 136 34.33 -8.20 6.57
CA ASP A 136 33.70 -8.86 5.43
C ASP A 136 32.34 -9.46 5.81
N TYR A 137 31.41 -9.39 4.88
CA TYR A 137 30.04 -9.85 5.07
C TYR A 137 29.49 -10.56 3.83
N LYS A 138 28.59 -11.52 4.07
CA LYS A 138 27.83 -12.20 3.03
C LYS A 138 26.34 -11.92 3.22
N ILE A 139 25.65 -11.54 2.14
CA ILE A 139 24.20 -11.29 2.16
C ILE A 139 23.47 -12.38 1.39
N GLU A 140 22.58 -13.08 2.07
CA GLU A 140 21.69 -14.05 1.46
C GLU A 140 20.25 -13.54 1.48
N TRP A 141 19.66 -13.45 0.29
CA TRP A 141 18.28 -13.02 0.12
C TRP A 141 17.40 -14.26 0.10
N GLN A 142 16.42 -14.29 0.99
CA GLN A 142 15.45 -15.36 1.07
C GLN A 142 14.07 -14.77 0.91
N ILE A 143 13.26 -15.37 0.03
CA ILE A 143 11.82 -15.13 0.04
C ILE A 143 11.12 -16.05 1.04
N GLY A 144 11.80 -16.41 2.13
CA GLY A 144 11.32 -17.40 3.11
C GLY A 144 10.01 -17.06 3.84
N LEU A 145 9.27 -16.04 3.40
CA LEU A 145 7.97 -15.57 3.87
C LEU A 145 7.09 -15.12 2.67
N LEU A 146 7.07 -15.89 1.57
CA LEU A 146 6.25 -15.69 0.36
C LEU A 146 4.74 -15.71 0.63
N LYS A 147 4.21 -14.74 1.37
CA LYS A 147 2.84 -14.31 1.09
C LYS A 147 2.94 -13.29 -0.01
N LYS A 148 2.71 -13.72 -1.26
CA LYS A 148 2.36 -12.77 -2.32
C LYS A 148 1.13 -12.03 -1.79
N THR A 149 1.30 -10.75 -1.53
CA THR A 149 0.19 -9.92 -1.06
C THR A 149 -0.37 -9.13 -2.23
N ARG A 150 -1.55 -8.55 -2.04
CA ARG A 150 -2.06 -7.54 -2.95
C ARG A 150 -1.49 -6.16 -2.58
N PRO A 151 -1.33 -5.26 -3.56
CA PRO A 151 -1.03 -3.86 -3.25
C PRO A 151 -2.14 -3.27 -2.36
N TYR A 152 -1.81 -2.20 -1.64
CA TYR A 152 -2.84 -1.43 -0.94
C TYR A 152 -3.84 -0.85 -1.94
N MET A 153 -5.12 -0.94 -1.61
CA MET A 153 -6.21 -0.37 -2.41
C MET A 153 -6.93 0.76 -1.65
N PRO A 154 -7.43 1.79 -2.36
CA PRO A 154 -8.24 2.84 -1.75
C PRO A 154 -9.49 2.24 -1.11
N GLY A 155 -9.87 2.74 0.07
CA GLY A 155 -11.04 2.27 0.82
C GLY A 155 -10.77 1.06 1.73
N GLU A 156 -9.63 0.39 1.62
CA GLU A 156 -9.23 -0.62 2.60
C GLU A 156 -8.77 0.03 3.91
N LYS A 157 -9.16 -0.56 5.05
CA LYS A 157 -8.73 -0.07 6.38
C LYS A 157 -7.28 -0.40 6.68
N THR A 158 -6.75 -1.45 6.05
CA THR A 158 -5.41 -1.98 6.33
C THR A 158 -4.68 -2.26 5.02
N CYS A 159 -3.36 -2.13 5.04
CA CYS A 159 -2.50 -2.52 3.92
C CYS A 159 -1.98 -3.94 4.15
N PRO A 160 -2.34 -4.93 3.31
CA PRO A 160 -1.90 -6.32 3.47
C PRO A 160 -0.38 -6.46 3.50
N LEU A 161 0.33 -5.73 2.64
CA LEU A 161 1.79 -5.74 2.56
C LEU A 161 2.46 -5.20 3.85
N CYS A 162 1.97 -4.07 4.37
CA CYS A 162 2.47 -3.53 5.64
C CYS A 162 2.12 -4.42 6.82
N LEU A 163 0.93 -5.01 6.83
CA LEU A 163 0.50 -5.92 7.89
C LEU A 163 1.39 -7.16 7.93
N GLU A 164 1.66 -7.77 6.78
CA GLU A 164 2.53 -8.94 6.70
C GLU A 164 3.98 -8.63 7.12
N LYS A 165 4.50 -7.46 6.74
CA LYS A 165 5.80 -7.02 7.26
C LYS A 165 5.76 -6.94 8.79
N LYS A 166 4.74 -6.33 9.39
CA LYS A 166 4.61 -6.19 10.85
C LYS A 166 4.50 -7.54 11.57
N THR A 167 3.79 -8.52 11.01
CA THR A 167 3.70 -9.88 11.59
C THR A 167 5.02 -10.63 11.49
N CYS A 168 5.87 -10.32 10.49
CA CYS A 168 7.20 -10.90 10.38
C CYS A 168 8.19 -10.33 11.41
N TYR A 169 8.02 -9.06 11.83
CA TYR A 169 8.84 -8.41 12.86
C TYR A 169 8.69 -9.09 14.23
N THR A 170 7.46 -9.44 14.61
CA THR A 170 7.15 -9.91 15.96
C THR A 170 7.66 -11.32 16.24
N LYS A 171 7.95 -12.10 15.20
CA LYS A 171 8.31 -13.52 15.31
C LYS A 171 9.81 -13.80 15.46
N LYS A 172 10.71 -12.82 15.28
CA LYS A 172 12.16 -13.11 15.18
C LYS A 172 13.03 -12.27 16.12
N ARG A 173 13.88 -12.95 16.91
CA ARG A 173 14.98 -12.36 17.69
C ARG A 173 16.15 -12.04 16.74
N GLY A 174 16.88 -10.93 16.98
CA GLY A 174 18.06 -10.53 16.18
C GLY A 174 17.74 -9.85 14.84
N SER A 175 16.68 -9.04 14.78
CA SER A 175 16.36 -8.27 13.56
C SER A 175 17.08 -6.91 13.54
N LEU A 176 17.59 -6.51 12.37
CA LEU A 176 18.17 -5.18 12.12
C LEU A 176 17.11 -4.07 12.06
N ASN A 177 15.84 -4.43 11.87
CA ASN A 177 14.79 -3.45 11.71
C ASN A 177 14.44 -2.76 13.04
N VAL A 178 14.17 -1.46 12.99
CA VAL A 178 13.81 -0.68 14.17
C VAL A 178 12.38 -1.00 14.61
N ARG A 179 12.18 -1.38 15.88
CA ARG A 179 10.84 -1.73 16.42
C ARG A 179 9.81 -0.60 16.30
N LYS A 180 10.24 0.66 16.36
CA LYS A 180 9.35 1.83 16.19
C LYS A 180 8.64 1.85 14.84
N GLU A 181 9.19 1.19 13.81
CA GLU A 181 8.54 1.04 12.50
C GLU A 181 7.21 0.28 12.55
N ILE A 182 6.95 -0.51 13.59
CA ILE A 182 5.69 -1.24 13.76
C ILE A 182 4.51 -0.25 13.87
N PHE A 183 4.73 0.91 14.48
CA PHE A 183 3.71 1.95 14.66
C PHE A 183 3.68 2.95 13.50
N SER A 184 4.57 2.81 12.51
CA SER A 184 4.59 3.71 11.37
C SER A 184 3.30 3.63 10.53
N HIS A 185 2.88 4.79 10.03
CA HIS A 185 1.79 4.89 9.07
C HIS A 185 2.18 4.25 7.73
N CYS A 186 1.19 3.65 7.07
CA CYS A 186 1.37 3.02 5.76
C CYS A 186 1.74 4.07 4.69
N ALA A 187 2.98 4.02 4.19
CA ALA A 187 3.43 4.87 3.08
C ALA A 187 2.64 4.59 1.79
N HIS A 188 2.21 3.35 1.56
CA HIS A 188 1.40 2.99 0.38
C HIS A 188 0.03 3.68 0.34
N ARG A 189 -0.46 4.20 1.47
CA ARG A 189 -1.70 4.99 1.49
C ARG A 189 -1.51 6.37 0.88
N ARG A 190 -0.29 6.93 0.95
CA ARG A 190 0.01 8.28 0.46
C ARG A 190 -0.20 8.41 -1.04
N LYS A 191 0.06 7.35 -1.82
CA LYS A 191 -0.14 7.37 -3.28
C LYS A 191 -1.59 7.66 -3.71
N PHE A 192 -2.55 7.50 -2.81
CA PHE A 192 -3.97 7.77 -3.05
C PHE A 192 -4.48 9.02 -2.32
N TRP A 193 -3.58 9.87 -1.82
CA TRP A 193 -3.96 11.17 -1.29
C TRP A 193 -4.32 12.12 -2.42
N LEU A 194 -5.29 13.01 -2.17
CA LEU A 194 -5.71 14.02 -3.14
C LEU A 194 -4.55 14.94 -3.57
N SER A 195 -3.57 15.16 -2.69
CA SER A 195 -2.35 15.92 -3.01
C SER A 195 -1.52 15.32 -4.14
N ASN A 196 -1.70 14.02 -4.42
CA ASN A 196 -0.99 13.29 -5.47
C ASN A 196 -1.89 13.00 -6.68
N ALA A 197 -3.12 13.53 -6.69
CA ALA A 197 -4.00 13.37 -7.84
C ALA A 197 -3.44 14.15 -9.03
N PRO A 198 -3.42 13.58 -10.24
CA PRO A 198 -3.10 14.33 -11.44
C PRO A 198 -4.08 15.50 -11.55
N GLN A 199 -3.58 16.70 -11.85
CA GLN A 199 -4.42 17.86 -12.10
C GLN A 199 -5.37 17.52 -13.26
N PRO A 200 -6.67 17.85 -13.17
CA PRO A 200 -7.57 17.64 -14.29
C PRO A 200 -6.99 18.38 -15.50
N ALA A 201 -6.82 17.65 -16.61
CA ALA A 201 -6.47 18.27 -17.87
C ALA A 201 -7.48 19.40 -18.12
N THR A 202 -7.00 20.63 -18.23
CA THR A 202 -7.82 21.77 -18.62
C THR A 202 -8.54 21.40 -19.91
N LEU A 203 -9.86 21.32 -19.86
CA LEU A 203 -10.71 21.21 -21.04
C LEU A 203 -10.44 22.48 -21.87
N VAL A 204 -9.64 22.35 -22.91
CA VAL A 204 -9.50 23.40 -23.92
C VAL A 204 -10.85 23.47 -24.62
N ASN A 205 -11.62 24.53 -24.36
CA ASN A 205 -12.81 24.86 -25.13
C ASN A 205 -12.40 25.06 -26.59
N THR A 206 -12.71 24.11 -27.45
CA THR A 206 -12.66 24.28 -28.90
C THR A 206 -13.99 24.88 -29.36
N ASP A 207 -14.21 26.16 -29.06
CA ASP A 207 -15.20 26.95 -29.78
C ASP A 207 -14.48 27.67 -30.92
N GLN A 208 -14.31 26.98 -32.06
CA GLN A 208 -14.04 27.65 -33.33
C GLN A 208 -15.38 28.03 -33.96
N PRO A 209 -15.62 29.31 -34.31
CA PRO A 209 -16.79 29.68 -35.09
C PRO A 209 -16.66 29.14 -36.52
N ALA A 210 -17.76 28.56 -37.01
CA ALA A 210 -17.91 28.10 -38.39
C ALA A 210 -17.71 29.26 -39.37
N ASN A 211 -16.75 29.11 -40.27
CA ASN A 211 -16.52 30.04 -41.37
C ASN A 211 -17.54 29.72 -42.46
N THR A 212 -18.52 30.61 -42.67
CA THR A 212 -19.47 30.54 -43.78
C THR A 212 -18.77 30.81 -45.11
N ASP A 213 -18.76 29.81 -45.98
CA ASP A 213 -18.50 29.96 -47.41
C ASP A 213 -19.51 30.91 -48.03
N GLN A 214 -19.03 32.00 -48.65
CA GLN A 214 -19.77 32.74 -49.68
C GLN A 214 -19.06 32.56 -51.01
N SER A 215 -19.61 31.65 -51.82
CA SER A 215 -19.37 31.57 -53.26
C SER A 215 -20.02 32.76 -53.96
N ALA A 216 -19.21 33.61 -54.60
CA ALA A 216 -19.64 34.52 -55.65
C ALA A 216 -18.50 34.66 -56.67
N ILE A 217 -18.65 33.97 -57.81
CA ILE A 217 -18.70 34.49 -59.19
C ILE A 217 -19.07 33.29 -60.07
#